data_AF-D5E3Z3-F1
#
_entry.id   AF-D5E3Z3-F1
#
_cell.length_a   1.000
_cell.length_b   1.000
_cell.length_c   1.000
_cell.angle_alpha   90.00
_cell.angle_beta   90.00
_cell.angle_gamma   90.00
#
_symmetry.space_group_name_H-M   'P 1'
#
loop_
_entity.id
_entity.type
_entity.pdbx_description
1 polymer ?
#
loop_
_entity_poly.entity_id
_entity_poly.type
_entity_poly.pdbx_seq_one_letter_code
_entity_poly.pdbx_strand_id
1 'polypeptide(L)'
;MNLIEVYIHEVTRRLPEKNREDIALELHSTIEDMLPDDYSEEDVKECLKKMGNPAILASGYRDQPMHLIGPLYYDVYVTLLKMILPIAAIISLISMIAEYFIGYHGEEAVINVVLDIVGFGIWRIIQCS
;
A
#
# COMPACT_ATOMS: atom_id res chain seq x y z
N MET A 1 -1.33 -30.35 18.87
CA MET A 1 -1.71 -29.58 17.66
C MET A 1 -0.51 -29.57 16.75
N ASN A 2 -0.65 -29.89 15.47
CA ASN A 2 0.47 -29.85 14.54
C ASN A 2 0.74 -28.39 14.15
N LEU A 3 1.75 -27.75 14.75
CA LEU A 3 2.09 -26.34 14.49
C LEU A 3 2.43 -26.08 13.02
N ILE A 4 3.00 -27.09 12.36
CA ILE A 4 3.36 -27.05 10.94
C ILE A 4 2.09 -26.90 10.08
N GLU A 5 1.09 -27.75 10.29
CA GLU A 5 -0.18 -27.68 9.56
C GLU A 5 -0.90 -26.36 9.76
N VAL A 6 -0.93 -25.84 10.99
CA VAL A 6 -1.55 -24.54 11.30
C VAL A 6 -0.82 -23.41 10.55
N TYR A 7 0.51 -23.46 10.52
CA TYR A 7 1.33 -22.48 9.83
C TYR A 7 1.09 -22.52 8.31
N ILE A 8 1.14 -23.72 7.71
CA ILE A 8 0.90 -23.91 6.27
C ILE A 8 -0.52 -23.46 5.90
N HIS A 9 -1.52 -23.79 6.73
CA HIS A 9 -2.90 -23.35 6.52
C HIS A 9 -3.01 -21.82 6.53
N GLU A 10 -2.33 -21.15 7.47
CA GLU A 10 -2.31 -19.69 7.51
C GLU A 10 -1.68 -19.10 6.24
N VAL A 11 -0.55 -19.63 5.76
CA VAL A 11 0.07 -19.16 4.51
C VAL A 11 -0.88 -19.37 3.32
N THR A 12 -1.38 -20.59 3.14
CA THR A 12 -2.17 -21.00 1.96
C THR A 12 -3.56 -20.37 1.91
N ARG A 13 -4.22 -20.10 3.06
CA ARG A 13 -5.51 -19.38 3.10
C ARG A 13 -5.42 -17.99 2.47
N ARG A 14 -4.22 -17.40 2.43
CA ARG A 14 -3.94 -16.10 1.82
C ARG A 14 -3.57 -16.20 0.34
N LEU A 15 -3.55 -17.39 -0.27
CA LEU A 15 -3.19 -17.59 -1.67
C LEU A 15 -4.43 -17.88 -2.55
N PRO A 16 -4.37 -17.64 -3.88
CA PRO A 16 -5.42 -18.04 -4.81
C PRO A 16 -5.53 -19.58 -4.89
N GLU A 17 -6.76 -20.10 -4.97
CA GLU A 17 -7.06 -21.55 -4.89
C GLU A 17 -6.24 -22.40 -5.84
N LYS A 18 -6.00 -21.91 -7.07
CA LYS A 18 -5.28 -22.62 -8.11
C LYS A 18 -3.88 -23.09 -7.70
N ASN A 19 -3.20 -22.36 -6.80
CA ASN A 19 -1.81 -22.64 -6.43
C ASN A 19 -1.67 -23.11 -4.97
N ARG A 20 -2.78 -23.26 -4.22
CA ARG A 20 -2.73 -23.55 -2.79
C ARG A 20 -2.10 -24.90 -2.48
N GLU A 21 -2.47 -25.94 -3.22
CA GLU A 21 -2.01 -27.31 -2.97
C GLU A 21 -0.52 -27.46 -3.29
N ASP A 22 -0.09 -26.96 -4.45
CA ASP A 22 1.32 -27.00 -4.85
C ASP A 22 2.22 -26.27 -3.84
N ILE A 23 1.82 -25.07 -3.41
CA ILE A 23 2.58 -24.28 -2.43
C ILE A 23 2.52 -24.92 -1.04
N ALA A 24 1.41 -25.57 -0.67
CA ALA A 24 1.33 -26.31 0.59
C ALA A 24 2.35 -27.47 0.64
N LEU A 25 2.47 -28.22 -0.46
CA LEU A 25 3.44 -29.32 -0.59
C LEU A 25 4.89 -28.80 -0.55
N GLU A 26 5.18 -27.70 -1.25
CA GLU A 26 6.49 -27.07 -1.24
C GLU A 26 6.90 -26.61 0.17
N LEU A 27 5.97 -25.97 0.89
CA LEU A 27 6.21 -25.53 2.28
C LEU A 27 6.41 -26.72 3.22
N HIS A 28 5.68 -27.81 3.02
CA HIS A 28 5.83 -29.02 3.83
C HIS A 28 7.23 -29.63 3.64
N SER A 29 7.66 -29.80 2.38
CA SER A 29 9.00 -30.30 2.06
C SER A 29 10.09 -29.39 2.62
N THR A 30 9.92 -28.07 2.49
CA THR A 30 10.91 -27.10 3.00
C THR A 30 11.04 -27.18 4.52
N ILE A 31 9.93 -27.36 5.24
CA ILE A 31 9.94 -27.48 6.69
C ILE A 31 10.59 -28.81 7.12
N GLU A 32 10.28 -29.90 6.43
CA GLU A 32 10.89 -31.21 6.69
C GLU A 32 12.41 -31.17 6.46
N ASP A 33 12.88 -30.53 5.38
CA ASP A 33 14.30 -30.37 5.08
C ASP A 33 15.05 -29.51 6.11
N MET A 34 14.34 -28.60 6.79
CA MET A 34 14.90 -27.74 7.82
C MET A 34 14.94 -28.40 9.21
N LEU A 35 14.18 -29.47 9.42
CA LEU A 35 14.08 -30.17 10.69
C LEU A 35 15.07 -31.35 10.74
N PRO A 36 15.65 -31.64 11.92
CA PRO A 36 16.45 -32.86 12.12
C PRO A 36 15.56 -34.11 12.13
N ASP A 37 16.16 -35.28 11.85
CA ASP A 37 15.45 -36.58 11.78
C ASP A 37 14.66 -36.92 13.05
N ASP A 38 15.11 -36.45 14.22
CA ASP A 38 14.44 -36.61 15.51
C ASP A 38 14.21 -35.22 16.12
N TYR A 39 13.14 -34.55 15.69
CA TYR A 39 12.83 -33.19 16.09
C TYR A 39 11.88 -33.11 17.28
N SER A 40 12.15 -32.14 18.15
CA SER A 40 11.26 -31.77 19.26
C SER A 40 10.28 -30.66 18.86
N GLU A 41 9.29 -30.40 19.71
CA GLU A 41 8.35 -29.29 19.51
C GLU A 41 9.05 -27.91 19.54
N GLU A 42 10.20 -27.82 20.22
CA GLU A 42 11.02 -26.60 20.28
C GLU A 42 11.72 -26.35 18.93
N ASP A 43 12.22 -27.40 18.27
CA ASP A 43 12.85 -27.31 16.95
C ASP A 43 11.86 -26.83 15.88
N VAL A 44 10.61 -27.30 15.96
CA VAL A 44 9.50 -26.82 15.10
C VAL A 44 9.25 -25.34 15.31
N LYS A 45 9.19 -24.88 16.57
CA LYS A 45 9.02 -23.45 16.86
C LYS A 45 10.17 -22.61 16.33
N GLU A 46 11.42 -23.05 16.50
CA GLU A 46 12.57 -22.35 15.96
C GLU A 46 12.55 -22.29 14.43
N CYS A 47 12.19 -23.39 13.77
CA CYS A 47 12.04 -23.46 12.32
C CYS A 47 10.98 -22.46 11.82
N LEU A 48 9.77 -22.51 12.38
CA LEU A 48 8.68 -21.59 12.01
C LEU A 48 9.03 -20.13 12.31
N LYS A 49 9.79 -19.88 13.40
CA LYS A 49 10.29 -18.53 13.73
C LYS A 49 11.31 -18.02 12.70
N LYS A 50 12.16 -18.90 12.16
CA LYS A 50 13.07 -18.58 11.05
C LYS A 50 12.33 -18.26 9.75
N MET A 51 11.25 -18.99 9.46
CA MET A 51 10.38 -18.72 8.29
C MET A 51 9.62 -17.39 8.42
N GLY A 52 9.30 -16.96 9.64
CA GLY A 52 8.74 -15.65 9.92
C GLY A 52 7.21 -15.60 9.81
N ASN A 53 6.66 -14.41 9.52
CA ASN A 53 5.21 -14.21 9.53
C ASN A 53 4.55 -14.87 8.29
N PRO A 54 3.53 -15.72 8.47
CA PRO A 54 2.88 -16.43 7.36
C PRO A 54 2.21 -15.49 6.34
N ALA A 55 1.78 -14.30 6.76
CA ALA A 55 1.23 -13.29 5.85
C ALA A 55 2.29 -12.65 4.96
N ILE A 56 3.50 -12.45 5.48
CA ILE A 56 4.64 -11.94 4.72
C ILE A 56 5.13 -13.01 3.76
N LEU A 57 5.26 -14.25 4.22
CA LEU A 57 5.65 -15.37 3.37
C LEU A 57 4.65 -15.58 2.21
N ALA A 58 3.34 -15.55 2.49
CA ALA A 58 2.31 -15.62 1.46
C ALA A 58 2.40 -14.48 0.43
N SER A 59 2.88 -13.31 0.83
CA SER A 59 3.04 -12.18 -0.11
C SER A 59 4.16 -12.41 -1.13
N GLY A 60 5.19 -13.19 -0.79
CA GLY A 60 6.26 -13.57 -1.71
C GLY A 60 5.82 -14.52 -2.82
N TYR A 61 4.80 -15.35 -2.55
CA TYR A 61 4.19 -16.25 -3.53
C TYR A 61 3.11 -15.59 -4.40
N ARG A 62 2.71 -14.34 -4.09
CA ARG A 62 1.74 -13.61 -4.92
C ARG A 62 2.49 -12.87 -6.03
N ASP A 63 2.18 -13.19 -7.28
CA ASP A 63 2.66 -12.48 -8.47
C ASP A 63 2.27 -10.98 -8.50
N GLN A 64 1.35 -10.56 -7.63
CA GLN A 64 0.95 -9.17 -7.44
C GLN A 64 1.04 -8.80 -5.95
N PRO A 65 2.09 -8.08 -5.52
CA PRO A 65 2.15 -7.52 -4.18
C PRO A 65 0.95 -6.60 -3.96
N MET A 66 0.37 -6.63 -2.76
CA MET A 66 -0.69 -5.69 -2.39
C MET A 66 -0.10 -4.28 -2.25
N HIS A 67 -0.11 -3.51 -3.34
CA HIS A 67 0.23 -2.09 -3.33
C HIS A 67 -1.03 -1.27 -2.94
N LEU A 68 -0.90 -0.26 -2.07
CA LEU A 68 -2.01 0.65 -1.69
C LEU A 68 -2.66 1.36 -2.90
N ILE A 69 -1.93 1.50 -3.99
CA ILE A 69 -2.42 1.85 -5.33
C ILE A 69 -1.86 0.77 -6.24
N GLY A 70 -2.72 -0.01 -6.91
CA GLY A 70 -2.27 -1.10 -7.78
C GLY A 70 -1.28 -0.59 -8.83
N PRO A 71 -0.25 -1.38 -9.20
CA PRO A 71 0.83 -0.94 -10.10
C PRO A 71 0.30 -0.47 -11.45
N LEU A 72 -0.86 -0.97 -11.89
CA LEU A 72 -1.55 -0.54 -13.10
C LEU A 72 -2.02 0.93 -13.04
N TYR A 73 -2.37 1.45 -11.85
CA TYR A 73 -2.95 2.78 -11.66
C TYR A 73 -1.97 3.80 -11.06
N TYR A 74 -0.81 3.34 -10.56
CA TYR A 74 0.20 4.22 -9.98
C TYR A 74 0.74 5.23 -11.00
N ASP A 75 1.04 4.78 -12.22
CA ASP A 75 1.53 5.65 -13.29
C ASP A 75 0.49 6.69 -13.70
N VAL A 76 -0.79 6.29 -13.74
CA VAL A 76 -1.90 7.21 -14.04
C VAL A 76 -2.03 8.26 -12.93
N TYR A 77 -1.98 7.84 -11.66
CA TYR A 77 -2.02 8.75 -10.51
C TYR A 77 -0.88 9.77 -10.55
N VAL A 78 0.36 9.32 -10.77
CA VAL A 78 1.53 10.21 -10.87
C VAL A 78 1.40 11.16 -12.07
N THR A 79 0.87 10.69 -13.19
CA THR A 79 0.64 11.52 -14.39
C THR A 79 -0.41 12.59 -14.14
N LEU A 80 -1.53 12.25 -13.48
CA LEU A 80 -2.54 13.21 -13.07
C LEU A 80 -1.97 14.28 -12.12
N LEU A 81 -1.18 13.86 -11.14
CA LEU A 81 -0.57 14.78 -10.19
C LEU A 81 0.41 15.73 -10.89
N LYS A 82 1.22 15.21 -11.83
CA LYS A 82 2.10 16.00 -12.70
C LYS A 82 1.35 16.99 -13.59
N MET A 83 0.10 16.73 -13.95
CA MET A 83 -0.73 17.66 -14.74
C MET A 83 -1.42 18.71 -13.86
N ILE A 84 -1.94 18.32 -12.70
CA ILE A 84 -2.71 19.22 -11.81
C ILE A 84 -1.80 20.24 -11.13
N LEU A 85 -0.62 19.83 -10.66
CA LEU A 85 0.33 20.71 -9.97
C LEU A 85 0.73 21.97 -10.77
N PRO A 86 1.16 21.87 -12.05
CA PRO A 86 1.49 23.07 -12.83
C PRO A 86 0.29 23.94 -13.12
N ILE A 87 -0.91 23.36 -13.32
CA ILE A 87 -2.14 24.14 -13.51
C ILE A 87 -2.45 24.96 -12.25
N ALA A 88 -2.39 24.33 -11.08
CA ALA A 88 -2.59 25.02 -9.80
C ALA A 88 -1.53 26.11 -9.57
N ALA A 89 -0.26 25.84 -9.92
CA ALA A 89 0.82 26.81 -9.82
C ALA A 89 0.59 28.03 -10.74
N ILE A 90 0.15 27.81 -11.99
CA ILE A 90 -0.15 28.90 -12.93
C ILE A 90 -1.33 29.74 -12.43
N ILE A 91 -2.40 29.12 -11.95
CA ILE A 91 -3.56 29.83 -11.39
C ILE A 91 -3.11 30.69 -10.19
N SER A 92 -2.33 30.11 -9.27
CA SER A 92 -1.78 30.83 -8.11
C SER A 92 -0.92 32.02 -8.53
N LEU A 93 -0.07 31.86 -9.56
CA LEU A 93 0.76 32.93 -10.08
C LEU A 93 -0.08 34.08 -10.68
N ILE A 94 -1.14 33.75 -11.43
CA ILE A 94 -2.04 34.74 -12.01
C ILE A 94 -2.77 35.51 -10.90
N SER A 95 -3.27 34.83 -9.87
CA SER A 95 -3.91 35.47 -8.72
C SER A 95 -2.97 36.43 -8.00
N MET A 96 -1.73 36.01 -7.75
CA MET A 96 -0.70 36.84 -7.11
C MET A 96 -0.41 38.12 -7.91
N ILE A 97 -0.30 38.00 -9.24
CA ILE A 97 -0.08 39.15 -10.13
C ILE A 97 -1.30 40.08 -10.09
N ALA A 98 -2.52 39.54 -10.15
CA ALA A 98 -3.74 40.34 -10.10
C ALA A 98 -3.85 41.15 -8.78
N GLU A 99 -3.54 40.53 -7.64
CA GLU A 99 -3.54 41.20 -6.33
C GLU A 99 -2.50 42.32 -6.24
N TYR A 100 -1.30 42.09 -6.79
CA TYR A 100 -0.23 43.08 -6.85
C TYR A 100 -0.65 44.33 -7.65
N PHE A 101 -1.33 44.15 -8.78
CA PHE A 101 -1.81 45.26 -9.61
C PHE A 101 -3.07 45.95 -9.07
N ILE A 102 -3.93 45.25 -8.32
CA ILE A 102 -5.17 45.79 -7.74
C ILE A 102 -4.92 46.51 -6.40
N GLY A 103 -3.70 46.42 -5.83
CA GLY A 103 -3.29 47.23 -4.68
C GLY A 103 -3.87 46.74 -3.35
N TYR A 104 -4.03 45.43 -3.19
CA TYR A 104 -4.33 44.84 -1.88
C TYR A 104 -3.01 44.55 -1.15
N HIS A 105 -2.57 45.48 -0.31
CA HIS A 105 -1.54 45.17 0.69
C HIS A 105 -2.15 44.19 1.71
N GLY A 106 -1.77 42.91 1.67
CA GLY A 106 -2.08 42.01 2.78
C GLY A 106 -1.72 40.55 2.52
N GLU A 107 -0.88 39.99 3.40
CA GLU A 107 -0.63 38.54 3.56
C GLU A 107 -1.92 37.70 3.66
N GLU A 108 -3.06 38.34 4.00
CA GLU A 108 -4.39 37.73 4.02
C GLU A 108 -4.88 37.22 2.65
N ALA A 109 -4.46 37.84 1.54
CA ALA A 109 -4.99 37.47 0.22
C ALA A 109 -4.49 36.08 -0.23
N VAL A 110 -3.19 35.81 -0.04
CA VAL A 110 -2.57 34.50 -0.31
C VAL A 110 -3.18 33.42 0.58
N ILE A 111 -3.40 33.71 1.86
CA ILE A 111 -4.03 32.77 2.81
C ILE A 111 -5.47 32.46 2.38
N ASN A 112 -6.24 33.47 1.97
CA ASN A 112 -7.63 33.29 1.56
C ASN A 112 -7.76 32.47 0.27
N VAL A 113 -6.87 32.68 -0.71
CA VAL A 113 -6.85 31.86 -1.95
C VAL A 113 -6.54 30.39 -1.65
N VAL A 114 -5.57 30.13 -0.76
CA VAL A 114 -5.25 28.76 -0.33
C VAL A 114 -6.42 28.13 0.42
N LEU A 115 -7.07 28.87 1.32
CA LEU A 115 -8.23 28.40 2.06
C LEU A 115 -9.43 28.13 1.15
N ASP A 116 -9.66 28.93 0.11
CA ASP A 116 -10.73 28.72 -0.86
C ASP A 116 -10.50 27.46 -1.71
N ILE A 117 -9.27 27.22 -2.17
CA ILE A 117 -8.96 26.01 -2.95
C ILE A 117 -9.16 24.75 -2.10
N VAL A 118 -8.64 24.76 -0.87
CA VAL A 118 -8.79 23.64 0.06
C VAL A 118 -10.25 23.46 0.47
N GLY A 119 -10.94 24.56 0.79
CA GLY A 119 -12.34 24.58 1.18
C GLY A 119 -13.27 24.07 0.09
N PHE A 120 -13.08 24.52 -1.15
CA PHE A 120 -13.85 24.06 -2.30
C PHE A 120 -13.58 22.58 -2.60
N GLY A 121 -12.34 22.13 -2.46
CA GLY A 121 -11.96 20.72 -2.60
C GLY A 121 -12.70 19.82 -1.60
N ILE A 122 -12.66 20.19 -0.31
CA ILE A 122 -13.36 19.48 0.77
C ILE A 122 -14.87 19.52 0.56
N TRP A 123 -15.42 20.69 0.20
CA TRP A 123 -16.86 20.86 -0.05
C TRP A 123 -17.36 19.95 -1.17
N ARG A 124 -16.62 19.83 -2.29
CA ARG A 124 -17.01 18.94 -3.40
C ARG A 124 -16.98 17.47 -3.02
N ILE A 125 -16.08 17.07 -2.12
CA ILE A 125 -16.01 15.69 -1.62
C ILE A 125 -17.24 15.37 -0.75
N ILE A 126 -17.66 16.32 0.08
CA ILE A 126 -18.86 16.17 0.94
C ILE A 126 -20.14 16.18 0.10
N GLN A 127 -20.21 16.98 -0.97
CA GLN A 127 -21.40 17.08 -1.84
C GLN A 127 -21.59 15.87 -2.77
N CYS A 128 -20.60 14.98 -2.87
CA CYS A 128 -20.62 13.80 -3.72
C CYS A 128 -20.88 12.49 -2.93
N SER A 129 -21.15 12.59 -1.62
CA SER A 129 -21.65 11.49 -0.76
C SER A 129 -23.17 11.56 -0.59
#